data_AF-A0A7J7FZ90-F1
#
_entry.id   AF-A0A7J7FZ90-F1
#
_cell.length_a   1.000
_cell.length_b   1.000
_cell.length_c   1.000
_cell.angle_alpha   90.00
_cell.angle_beta   90.00
_cell.angle_gamma   90.00
#
_symmetry.space_group_name_H-M   'P 1'
#
loop_
_entity.id
_entity.type
_entity.pdbx_description
1 polymer ?
#
loop_
_entity_poly.entity_id
_entity_poly.type
_entity_poly.pdbx_seq_one_letter_code
_entity_poly.pdbx_strand_id
1 'polypeptide(L)'
;MEEWFGQQWWDKRSVLLLLTTILVFAPLISFKRLDSLRYTSALSVGLAVVFVVITAGVAIVKLRNGSIEMPRLLPELVDQASFWKLFTTVPILVTAYICHHNIHPIENELQDPSQMKSIVRTSITLCLSVYLATSFFGFLLFGNHTLDDVLANFDADLGIPYSSLLNDVVRVSYCIHLMLVFPIIFFSLRLNLDGLLFPYAIPIAFDNRRFFSVTVSLMGFIFLGANFVPSIWDAFQFTGATATVSVGFIFPAAVALRSIMVQKNKICWFKVQTNSIRFVLFICTRVCPNSLMLPVSSW
;
A
#
# COMPACT_ATOMS: atom_id res chain seq x y z
N MET A 1 9.07 8.53 -19.48
CA MET A 1 9.22 7.64 -20.65
C MET A 1 8.68 8.34 -21.89
N GLU A 2 7.42 8.78 -21.88
CA GLU A 2 6.83 9.62 -22.94
C GLU A 2 7.65 10.88 -23.27
N GLU A 3 8.18 11.58 -22.25
CA GLU A 3 9.03 12.77 -22.43
C GLU A 3 10.37 12.51 -23.15
N TRP A 4 10.89 11.27 -23.08
CA TRP A 4 12.20 10.91 -23.62
C TRP A 4 12.12 10.14 -24.95
N PHE A 5 11.06 9.37 -25.19
CA PHE A 5 10.98 8.44 -26.32
C PHE A 5 9.83 8.72 -27.31
N GLY A 6 8.91 9.66 -27.00
CA GLY A 6 7.75 9.97 -27.83
C GLY A 6 6.68 8.86 -27.80
N GLN A 7 5.49 9.15 -28.33
CA GLN A 7 4.35 8.22 -28.31
C GLN A 7 4.63 6.98 -29.18
N GLN A 8 5.05 5.89 -28.55
CA GLN A 8 5.26 4.58 -29.19
C GLN A 8 4.27 3.56 -28.67
N TRP A 9 4.06 2.45 -29.41
CA TRP A 9 3.20 1.33 -28.98
C TRP A 9 3.54 0.89 -27.55
N TRP A 10 4.83 0.80 -27.21
CA TRP A 10 5.32 0.31 -25.92
C TRP A 10 4.95 1.21 -24.72
N ASP A 11 4.48 2.45 -24.94
CA ASP A 11 4.00 3.34 -23.87
C ASP A 11 2.59 2.98 -23.37
N LYS A 12 1.89 2.07 -24.04
CA LYS A 12 0.60 1.58 -23.51
C LYS A 12 0.82 0.96 -22.13
N ARG A 13 0.09 1.47 -21.13
CA ARG A 13 0.10 0.99 -19.72
C ARG A 13 0.18 -0.53 -19.61
N SER A 14 -0.62 -1.26 -20.38
CA SER A 14 -0.64 -2.73 -20.37
C SER A 14 0.68 -3.36 -20.80
N VAL A 15 1.37 -2.80 -21.80
CA VAL A 15 2.65 -3.28 -22.32
C VAL A 15 3.78 -2.96 -21.35
N LEU A 16 3.78 -1.76 -20.77
CA LEU A 16 4.74 -1.35 -19.75
C LEU A 16 4.63 -2.23 -18.49
N LEU A 17 3.40 -2.48 -18.02
CA LEU A 17 3.14 -3.39 -16.90
C LEU A 17 3.61 -4.80 -17.22
N LEU A 18 3.31 -5.32 -18.42
CA LEU A 18 3.71 -6.67 -18.83
C LEU A 18 5.23 -6.82 -18.83
N LEU A 19 5.93 -5.85 -19.44
CA LEU A 19 7.39 -5.85 -19.53
C LEU A 19 8.03 -5.75 -18.14
N THR A 20 7.51 -4.89 -17.27
CA THR A 20 7.96 -4.77 -15.87
C THR A 20 7.72 -6.07 -15.09
N THR A 21 6.57 -6.71 -15.28
CA THR A 21 6.24 -7.98 -14.65
C THR A 21 7.18 -9.10 -15.07
N ILE A 22 7.49 -9.21 -16.37
CA ILE A 22 8.35 -10.28 -16.89
C ILE A 22 9.82 -10.03 -16.55
N LEU A 23 10.31 -8.79 -16.72
CA LEU A 23 11.73 -8.50 -16.58
C LEU A 23 12.16 -8.24 -15.14
N VAL A 24 11.29 -7.67 -14.31
CA VAL A 24 11.65 -7.26 -12.94
C VAL A 24 10.95 -8.13 -11.91
N PHE A 25 9.62 -8.25 -11.96
CA PHE A 25 8.91 -8.96 -10.90
C PHE A 25 9.12 -10.47 -10.97
N ALA A 26 9.10 -11.09 -12.15
CA ALA A 26 9.28 -12.53 -12.29
C ALA A 26 10.61 -13.07 -11.71
N PRO A 27 11.78 -12.46 -11.97
CA PRO A 27 13.01 -12.91 -11.32
C PRO A 27 13.00 -12.64 -9.80
N LEU A 28 12.45 -11.51 -9.35
CA LEU A 28 12.41 -11.15 -7.93
C LEU A 28 11.45 -12.04 -7.10
N ILE A 29 10.30 -12.46 -7.62
CA ILE A 29 9.34 -13.32 -6.89
C ILE A 29 9.73 -14.80 -6.90
N SER A 30 10.70 -15.17 -7.75
CA SER A 30 11.20 -16.54 -7.87
C SER A 30 12.05 -16.96 -6.67
N PHE A 31 12.47 -16.01 -5.82
CA PHE A 31 13.14 -16.33 -4.57
C PHE A 31 12.22 -17.09 -3.61
N LYS A 32 12.75 -18.21 -3.10
CA LYS A 32 12.03 -19.12 -2.21
C LYS A 32 12.22 -18.83 -0.72
N ARG A 33 13.23 -18.03 -0.35
CA ARG A 33 13.58 -17.71 1.04
C ARG A 33 13.48 -16.21 1.28
N LEU A 34 12.88 -15.82 2.41
CA LEU A 34 12.76 -14.43 2.83
C LEU A 34 14.10 -13.78 3.16
N ASP A 35 15.07 -14.56 3.65
CA ASP A 35 16.41 -14.07 4.02
C ASP A 35 17.11 -13.28 2.91
N SER A 36 16.95 -13.68 1.64
CA SER A 36 17.56 -12.96 0.52
C SER A 36 16.92 -11.60 0.28
N LEU A 37 15.68 -11.39 0.74
CA LEU A 37 14.92 -10.15 0.60
C LEU A 37 15.17 -9.15 1.74
N ARG A 38 15.94 -9.53 2.78
CA ARG A 38 16.25 -8.61 3.90
C ARG A 38 17.02 -7.37 3.42
N TYR A 39 17.93 -7.55 2.46
CA TYR A 39 18.73 -6.48 1.88
C TYR A 39 17.87 -5.57 1.00
N THR A 40 16.94 -6.14 0.22
CA THR A 40 16.02 -5.36 -0.63
C THR A 40 15.05 -4.55 0.22
N SER A 41 14.60 -5.09 1.36
CA SER A 41 13.77 -4.38 2.34
C SER A 41 14.49 -3.19 2.97
N ALA A 42 15.73 -3.40 3.45
CA ALA A 42 16.53 -2.32 4.03
C ALA A 42 16.83 -1.20 3.02
N LEU A 43 17.18 -1.57 1.78
CA LEU A 43 17.39 -0.63 0.69
C LEU A 43 16.12 0.16 0.37
N SER A 44 14.96 -0.51 0.33
CA SER A 44 13.66 0.10 0.09
C SER A 44 13.31 1.17 1.14
N VAL A 45 13.53 0.89 2.43
CA VAL A 45 13.35 1.88 3.51
C VAL A 45 14.29 3.07 3.32
N GLY A 46 15.55 2.83 2.93
CA GLY A 46 16.50 3.88 2.60
C GLY A 46 16.01 4.81 1.49
N LEU A 47 15.45 4.24 0.40
CA LEU A 47 14.90 5.02 -0.71
C LEU A 47 13.68 5.87 -0.29
N ALA A 48 12.82 5.36 0.61
CA ALA A 48 11.72 6.14 1.18
C ALA A 48 12.23 7.33 2.02
N VAL A 49 13.30 7.14 2.80
CA VAL A 49 13.94 8.25 3.54
C VAL A 49 14.56 9.26 2.58
N VAL A 50 15.22 8.82 1.50
CA VAL A 50 15.76 9.71 0.46
C VAL A 50 14.64 10.55 -0.17
N PHE A 51 13.48 9.95 -0.45
CA PHE A 51 12.32 10.69 -0.94
C PHE A 51 11.89 11.80 0.04
N VAL A 52 11.79 11.49 1.33
CA VAL A 52 11.50 12.50 2.37
C VAL A 52 12.54 13.61 2.40
N VAL A 53 13.83 13.28 2.30
CA VAL A 53 14.91 14.28 2.32
C VAL A 53 14.83 15.20 1.11
N ILE A 54 14.57 14.66 -0.08
CA ILE A 54 14.44 15.45 -1.31
C ILE A 54 13.21 16.37 -1.20
N THR A 55 12.05 15.83 -0.83
CA THR A 55 10.81 16.63 -0.71
C THR A 55 10.93 17.71 0.35
N ALA A 56 11.53 17.42 1.50
CA ALA A 56 11.84 18.39 2.54
C ALA A 56 12.81 19.49 2.05
N GLY A 57 13.89 19.10 1.36
CA GLY A 57 14.88 20.03 0.82
C GLY A 57 14.27 21.00 -0.19
N VAL A 58 13.47 20.49 -1.13
CA VAL A 58 12.76 21.31 -2.11
C VAL A 58 11.76 22.25 -1.43
N ALA A 59 10.98 21.76 -0.46
CA ALA A 59 10.04 22.58 0.30
C ALA A 59 10.73 23.72 1.05
N ILE A 60 11.86 23.45 1.71
CA ILE A 60 12.64 24.47 2.44
C ILE A 60 13.23 25.52 1.48
N VAL A 61 13.79 25.10 0.34
CA VAL A 61 14.35 26.03 -0.66
C VAL A 61 13.27 26.98 -1.18
N LYS A 62 12.12 26.44 -1.57
CA LYS A 62 11.00 27.26 -2.03
C LYS A 62 10.44 28.17 -0.93
N LEU A 63 10.38 27.70 0.32
CA LEU A 63 9.95 28.52 1.45
C LEU A 63 10.91 29.70 1.68
N ARG A 64 12.22 29.48 1.57
CA ARG A 64 13.24 30.54 1.67
C ARG A 64 13.16 31.56 0.54
N ASN A 65 12.81 31.11 -0.67
CA ASN A 65 12.64 31.98 -1.82
C ASN A 65 11.33 32.80 -1.78
N GLY A 66 10.47 32.59 -0.77
CA GLY A 66 9.19 33.27 -0.64
C GLY A 66 8.17 32.88 -1.71
N SER A 67 8.42 31.80 -2.46
CA SER A 67 7.59 31.35 -3.58
C SER A 67 6.44 30.44 -3.16
N ILE A 68 6.31 30.13 -1.86
CA ILE A 68 5.21 29.33 -1.30
C ILE A 68 4.30 30.24 -0.49
N GLU A 69 3.03 30.34 -0.90
CA GLU A 69 1.98 30.80 0.01
C GLU A 69 1.77 29.74 1.09
N MET A 70 1.90 30.10 2.36
CA MET A 70 1.77 29.16 3.47
C MET A 70 0.42 28.41 3.37
N PRO A 71 0.44 27.09 3.10
CA PRO A 71 -0.78 26.37 2.81
C PRO A 71 -1.65 26.30 4.06
N ARG A 72 -2.97 26.27 3.84
CA ARG A 72 -3.93 26.14 4.94
C ARG A 72 -3.79 24.76 5.55
N LEU A 73 -3.24 24.69 6.78
CA LEU A 73 -3.05 23.44 7.52
C LEU A 73 -4.38 22.79 7.95
N LEU A 74 -5.48 23.55 7.96
CA LEU A 74 -6.80 23.07 8.31
C LEU A 74 -7.71 23.00 7.07
N PRO A 75 -8.47 21.91 6.90
CA PRO A 75 -9.41 21.78 5.80
C PRO A 75 -10.56 22.77 5.93
N GLU A 76 -11.00 23.35 4.81
CA GLU A 76 -12.14 24.25 4.76
C GLU A 76 -13.45 23.45 4.77
N LEU A 77 -14.07 23.36 5.95
CA LEU A 77 -15.33 22.65 6.17
C LEU A 77 -16.51 23.56 5.81
N VAL A 78 -16.64 23.90 4.53
CA VAL A 78 -17.73 24.78 4.04
C VAL A 78 -19.07 24.03 3.98
N ASP A 79 -19.04 22.71 3.76
CA ASP A 79 -20.25 21.91 3.54
C ASP A 79 -20.18 20.50 4.16
N GLN A 80 -21.34 19.88 4.41
CA GLN A 80 -21.48 18.51 4.90
C GLN A 80 -20.83 17.50 3.96
N ALA A 81 -20.84 17.74 2.65
CA ALA A 81 -20.13 16.91 1.68
C ALA A 81 -18.61 16.87 1.92
N SER A 82 -18.01 18.00 2.31
CA SER A 82 -16.58 18.09 2.65
C SER A 82 -16.24 17.30 3.93
N PHE A 83 -17.17 17.23 4.88
CA PHE A 83 -17.00 16.39 6.06
C PHE A 83 -16.99 14.89 5.73
N TRP A 84 -17.86 14.43 4.83
CA TRP A 84 -17.84 13.03 4.39
C TRP A 84 -16.59 12.67 3.58
N LYS A 85 -16.00 13.62 2.85
CA LYS A 85 -14.71 13.40 2.16
C LYS A 85 -13.58 13.03 3.11
N LEU A 86 -13.53 13.62 4.31
CA LEU A 86 -12.54 13.25 5.34
C LEU A 86 -12.63 11.78 5.75
N PHE A 87 -13.85 11.21 5.79
CA PHE A 87 -14.03 9.79 6.10
C PHE A 87 -13.49 8.86 5.03
N THR A 88 -13.38 9.32 3.78
CA THR A 88 -12.81 8.51 2.68
C THR A 88 -11.29 8.32 2.81
N THR A 89 -10.62 9.15 3.62
CA THR A 89 -9.20 9.01 3.95
C THR A 89 -8.94 7.97 5.04
N VAL A 90 -9.92 7.67 5.90
CA VAL A 90 -9.77 6.72 7.00
C VAL A 90 -9.38 5.32 6.50
N PRO A 91 -10.06 4.71 5.50
CA PRO A 91 -9.64 3.44 4.91
C PRO A 91 -8.18 3.42 4.41
N ILE A 92 -7.71 4.53 3.86
CA ILE A 92 -6.36 4.66 3.31
C ILE A 92 -5.35 4.67 4.44
N LEU A 93 -5.61 5.46 5.49
CA LEU A 93 -4.77 5.48 6.70
C LEU A 93 -4.70 4.10 7.36
N VAL A 94 -5.83 3.41 7.52
CA VAL A 94 -5.86 2.07 8.12
C VAL A 94 -5.07 1.08 7.24
N THR A 95 -5.19 1.18 5.91
CA THR A 95 -4.42 0.35 4.96
C THR A 95 -2.93 0.64 5.06
N ALA A 96 -2.52 1.90 5.22
CA ALA A 96 -1.10 2.26 5.32
C ALA A 96 -0.39 1.63 6.55
N TYR A 97 -1.15 1.32 7.61
CA TYR A 97 -0.63 0.70 8.84
C TYR A 97 -0.87 -0.83 8.92
N ILE A 98 -1.36 -1.47 7.86
CA ILE A 98 -1.60 -2.92 7.88
C ILE A 98 -0.31 -3.70 7.64
N CYS A 99 0.24 -4.31 8.70
CA CYS A 99 1.40 -5.20 8.61
C CYS A 99 1.11 -6.64 9.07
N HIS A 100 -0.13 -6.92 9.49
CA HIS A 100 -0.53 -8.18 10.15
C HIS A 100 -0.21 -9.45 9.36
N HIS A 101 -0.29 -9.41 8.02
CA HIS A 101 -0.04 -10.55 7.14
C HIS A 101 1.44 -10.97 7.08
N ASN A 102 2.36 -10.10 7.50
CA ASN A 102 3.80 -10.36 7.51
C ASN A 102 4.34 -10.78 8.87
N ILE A 103 3.55 -10.68 9.94
CA ILE A 103 4.04 -10.92 11.31
C ILE A 103 4.51 -12.38 11.46
N HIS A 104 3.71 -13.36 11.03
CA HIS A 104 4.07 -14.78 11.19
C HIS A 104 5.30 -15.20 10.35
N PRO A 105 5.42 -14.83 9.06
CA PRO A 105 6.64 -15.12 8.31
C PRO A 105 7.89 -14.48 8.92
N ILE A 106 7.80 -13.24 9.44
CA ILE A 106 8.93 -12.56 10.08
C ILE A 106 9.30 -13.23 11.41
N GLU A 107 8.30 -13.66 12.19
CA GLU A 107 8.52 -14.36 13.46
C GLU A 107 9.29 -15.66 13.27
N ASN A 108 8.93 -16.43 12.24
CA ASN A 108 9.55 -17.71 11.93
C ASN A 108 11.01 -17.58 11.46
N GLU A 109 11.42 -16.41 10.95
CA GLU A 109 12.80 -16.14 10.50
C GLU A 109 13.67 -15.52 11.61
N LEU A 110 13.06 -15.09 12.71
CA LEU A 110 13.76 -14.41 13.79
C LEU A 110 14.51 -15.42 14.68
N GLN A 111 15.78 -15.12 14.97
CA GLN A 111 16.58 -15.96 15.88
C GLN A 111 16.00 -16.03 17.29
N ASP A 112 15.40 -14.94 17.76
CA ASP A 112 14.76 -14.82 19.07
C ASP A 112 13.36 -14.21 18.93
N PRO A 113 12.30 -15.03 18.91
CA PRO A 113 10.91 -14.59 18.78
C PRO A 113 10.47 -13.59 19.87
N SER A 114 11.13 -13.57 21.04
CA SER A 114 10.76 -12.67 22.13
C SER A 114 10.93 -11.18 21.76
N GLN A 115 11.80 -10.89 20.78
CA GLN A 115 12.08 -9.53 20.30
C GLN A 115 11.01 -8.97 19.36
N MET A 116 10.07 -9.80 18.91
CA MET A 116 9.03 -9.41 17.95
C MET A 116 8.28 -8.13 18.37
N LYS A 117 7.94 -7.99 19.66
CA LYS A 117 7.26 -6.79 20.18
C LYS A 117 8.09 -5.51 19.99
N SER A 118 9.40 -5.59 20.20
CA SER A 118 10.32 -4.47 20.03
C SER A 118 10.45 -4.11 18.54
N ILE A 119 10.58 -5.12 17.68
CA ILE A 119 10.67 -4.96 16.22
C ILE A 119 9.40 -4.31 15.67
N VAL A 120 8.22 -4.75 16.10
CA VAL A 120 6.95 -4.16 15.68
C VAL A 120 6.85 -2.71 16.13
N ARG A 121 7.18 -2.41 17.39
CA ARG A 121 7.13 -1.04 17.93
C ARG A 121 8.07 -0.10 17.16
N THR A 122 9.31 -0.50 16.95
CA THR A 122 10.30 0.30 16.21
C THR A 122 9.89 0.51 14.75
N SER A 123 9.36 -0.53 14.09
CA SER A 123 8.86 -0.46 12.71
C SER A 123 7.67 0.50 12.59
N ILE A 124 6.71 0.45 13.52
CA ILE A 124 5.57 1.37 13.53
C ILE A 124 6.03 2.81 13.77
N THR A 125 6.98 3.05 14.70
CA THR A 125 7.51 4.39 14.95
C THR A 125 8.24 4.96 13.73
N LEU A 126 9.04 4.15 13.03
CA LEU A 126 9.71 4.55 11.79
C LEU A 126 8.70 4.82 10.67
N CYS A 127 7.70 3.95 10.51
CA CYS A 127 6.66 4.13 9.50
C CYS A 127 5.87 5.43 9.73
N LEU A 128 5.47 5.67 10.99
CA LEU A 128 4.80 6.90 11.40
C LEU A 128 5.64 8.14 11.10
N SER A 129 6.94 8.13 11.40
CA SER A 129 7.79 9.30 11.15
C SER A 129 7.95 9.59 9.67
N VAL A 130 8.15 8.57 8.83
CA VAL A 130 8.25 8.71 7.37
C VAL A 130 6.94 9.22 6.78
N TYR A 131 5.79 8.68 7.20
CA TYR A 131 4.49 9.12 6.72
C TYR A 131 4.16 10.55 7.14
N LEU A 132 4.40 10.92 8.41
CA LEU A 132 4.17 12.28 8.87
C LEU A 132 5.08 13.28 8.15
N ALA A 133 6.36 12.96 7.99
CA ALA A 133 7.31 13.82 7.28
C ALA A 133 6.90 13.97 5.80
N THR A 134 6.55 12.86 5.14
CA THR A 134 6.09 12.87 3.74
C THR A 134 4.85 13.73 3.57
N SER A 135 3.82 13.52 4.39
CA SER A 135 2.58 14.30 4.31
C SER A 135 2.81 15.77 4.62
N PHE A 136 3.64 16.07 5.63
CA PHE A 136 3.93 17.45 6.01
C PHE A 136 4.69 18.21 4.91
N PHE A 137 5.82 17.67 4.43
CA PHE A 137 6.63 18.33 3.41
C PHE A 137 5.97 18.30 2.03
N GLY A 138 5.29 17.21 1.67
CA GLY A 138 4.52 17.12 0.43
C GLY A 138 3.40 18.15 0.38
N PHE A 139 2.63 18.29 1.45
CA PHE A 139 1.58 19.31 1.53
C PHE A 139 2.15 20.73 1.59
N LEU A 140 3.30 20.94 2.26
CA LEU A 140 3.99 22.22 2.25
C LEU A 140 4.45 22.62 0.84
N LEU A 141 4.84 21.64 0.01
CA LEU A 141 5.37 21.85 -1.32
C LEU A 141 4.28 22.14 -2.37
N PHE A 142 3.15 21.44 -2.31
CA PHE A 142 2.08 21.51 -3.33
C PHE A 142 0.82 22.22 -2.86
N GLY A 143 0.61 22.33 -1.54
CA GLY A 143 -0.55 22.99 -0.94
C GLY A 143 -1.87 22.45 -1.47
N ASN A 144 -2.75 23.35 -1.91
CA ASN A 144 -4.07 23.01 -2.44
C ASN A 144 -4.04 22.30 -3.81
N HIS A 145 -2.88 22.25 -4.47
CA HIS A 145 -2.71 21.57 -5.77
C HIS A 145 -2.19 20.13 -5.61
N THR A 146 -2.15 19.60 -4.38
CA THR A 146 -1.78 18.21 -4.12
C THR A 146 -2.77 17.25 -4.81
N LEU A 147 -2.26 16.34 -5.63
CA LEU A 147 -3.04 15.31 -6.32
C LEU A 147 -3.21 14.07 -5.42
N ASP A 148 -4.16 13.19 -5.78
CA ASP A 148 -4.39 11.92 -5.07
C ASP A 148 -3.13 11.03 -5.08
N ASP A 149 -2.34 11.12 -6.16
CA ASP A 149 -0.98 10.61 -6.24
C ASP A 149 0.01 11.79 -6.23
N VAL A 150 0.66 12.01 -5.08
CA VAL A 150 1.64 13.09 -4.88
C VAL A 150 2.81 12.97 -5.86
N LEU A 151 3.11 11.78 -6.39
CA LEU A 151 4.18 11.64 -7.37
C LEU A 151 3.83 12.25 -8.72
N ALA A 152 2.56 12.28 -9.10
CA ALA A 152 2.12 12.97 -10.31
C ALA A 152 2.37 14.49 -10.22
N ASN A 153 2.44 15.06 -9.01
CA ASN A 153 2.84 16.46 -8.84
C ASN A 153 4.31 16.73 -9.21
N PHE A 154 5.17 15.70 -9.19
CA PHE A 154 6.57 15.81 -9.63
C PHE A 154 6.73 15.67 -11.15
N ASP A 155 5.65 15.55 -11.94
CA ASP A 155 5.74 15.66 -13.40
C ASP A 155 5.77 17.14 -13.86
N ALA A 156 5.38 18.08 -12.99
CA ALA A 156 5.40 19.50 -13.28
C ALA A 156 6.74 20.16 -12.90
N ASP A 157 7.04 21.30 -13.53
CA ASP A 157 8.18 22.13 -13.13
C ASP A 157 7.94 22.70 -11.72
N LEU A 158 8.86 22.37 -10.80
CA LEU A 158 8.84 22.87 -9.44
C LEU A 158 9.29 24.34 -9.39
N GLY A 159 9.84 24.94 -10.44
CA GLY A 159 10.28 26.35 -10.40
C GLY A 159 11.51 26.57 -9.52
N ILE A 160 12.34 25.53 -9.39
CA ILE A 160 13.67 25.57 -8.75
C ILE A 160 14.74 25.16 -9.76
N PRO A 161 15.99 25.64 -9.61
CA PRO A 161 17.08 25.17 -10.45
C PRO A 161 17.22 23.64 -10.33
N TYR A 162 17.43 22.97 -11.46
CA TYR A 162 17.51 21.51 -11.58
C TYR A 162 16.20 20.76 -11.25
N SER A 163 15.03 21.39 -11.39
CA SER A 163 13.74 20.73 -11.14
C SER A 163 13.56 19.43 -11.92
N SER A 164 13.89 19.40 -13.22
CA SER A 164 13.73 18.20 -14.05
C SER A 164 14.56 17.02 -13.53
N LEU A 165 15.82 17.27 -13.17
CA LEU A 165 16.70 16.25 -12.63
C LEU A 165 16.22 15.74 -11.27
N LEU A 166 15.74 16.63 -10.39
CA LEU A 166 15.17 16.22 -9.11
C LEU A 166 13.90 15.39 -9.27
N ASN A 167 13.02 15.78 -10.19
CA ASN A 167 11.81 15.04 -10.53
C ASN A 167 12.15 13.63 -11.04
N ASP A 168 13.11 13.51 -11.96
CA ASP A 168 13.57 12.22 -12.47
C ASP A 168 14.16 11.33 -11.37
N VAL A 169 14.99 11.90 -10.49
CA VAL A 169 15.57 11.17 -9.35
C VAL A 169 14.48 10.66 -8.41
N VAL A 170 13.47 11.49 -8.09
CA VAL A 170 12.34 11.12 -7.24
C VAL A 170 11.54 9.97 -7.87
N ARG A 171 11.21 10.07 -9.15
CA ARG A 171 10.43 9.08 -9.89
C ARG A 171 11.15 7.74 -9.99
N VAL A 172 12.45 7.76 -10.35
CA VAL A 172 13.27 6.55 -10.44
C VAL A 172 13.45 5.92 -9.06
N SER A 173 13.75 6.72 -8.03
CA SER A 173 13.90 6.24 -6.65
C SER A 173 12.63 5.52 -6.17
N TYR A 174 11.46 6.12 -6.40
CA TYR A 174 10.19 5.51 -6.04
C TYR A 174 9.86 4.26 -6.86
N CYS A 175 10.14 4.26 -8.17
CA CYS A 175 9.96 3.09 -9.01
C CYS A 175 10.78 1.90 -8.47
N ILE A 176 12.05 2.14 -8.13
CA ILE A 176 12.92 1.13 -7.51
C ILE A 176 12.37 0.72 -6.14
N HIS A 177 11.93 1.67 -5.31
CA HIS A 177 11.30 1.39 -4.02
C HIS A 177 10.12 0.42 -4.17
N LEU A 178 9.16 0.72 -5.04
CA LEU A 178 8.01 -0.16 -5.30
C LEU A 178 8.44 -1.53 -5.84
N MET A 179 9.44 -1.56 -6.72
CA MET A 179 9.99 -2.81 -7.26
C MET A 179 10.59 -3.71 -6.19
N LEU A 180 11.20 -3.13 -5.15
CA LEU A 180 11.80 -3.86 -4.04
C LEU A 180 10.80 -4.27 -2.96
N VAL A 181 9.71 -3.52 -2.78
CA VAL A 181 8.64 -3.85 -1.82
C VAL A 181 7.75 -4.98 -2.34
N PHE A 182 7.44 -4.97 -3.64
CA PHE A 182 6.51 -5.92 -4.25
C PHE A 182 6.80 -7.41 -3.92
N PRO A 183 8.04 -7.91 -4.02
CA PRO A 183 8.34 -9.33 -3.78
C PRO A 183 8.11 -9.76 -2.33
N ILE A 184 8.28 -8.84 -1.37
CA ILE A 184 8.06 -9.11 0.06
C ILE A 184 6.57 -9.34 0.30
N ILE A 185 5.72 -8.46 -0.24
CA ILE A 185 4.26 -8.60 -0.11
C ILE A 185 3.78 -9.84 -0.87
N PHE A 186 4.29 -10.06 -2.09
CA PHE A 186 3.94 -11.21 -2.91
C PHE A 186 4.32 -12.54 -2.25
N PHE A 187 5.47 -12.59 -1.56
CA PHE A 187 5.90 -13.75 -0.80
C PHE A 187 4.86 -14.15 0.26
N SER A 188 4.43 -13.18 1.09
CA SER A 188 3.43 -13.44 2.12
C SER A 188 2.07 -13.77 1.52
N LEU A 189 1.66 -13.12 0.44
CA LEU A 189 0.43 -13.45 -0.28
C LEU A 189 0.44 -14.90 -0.78
N ARG A 190 1.56 -15.35 -1.37
CA ARG A 190 1.73 -16.73 -1.84
C ARG A 190 1.65 -17.73 -0.69
N LEU A 191 2.31 -17.46 0.45
CA LEU A 191 2.25 -18.35 1.61
C LEU A 191 0.84 -18.46 2.20
N ASN A 192 0.14 -17.33 2.34
CA ASN A 192 -1.23 -17.31 2.87
C ASN A 192 -2.19 -18.04 1.93
N LEU A 193 -2.05 -17.86 0.60
CA LEU A 193 -2.89 -18.55 -0.38
C LEU A 193 -2.58 -20.05 -0.45
N ASP A 194 -1.31 -20.44 -0.37
CA ASP A 194 -0.91 -21.85 -0.33
C ASP A 194 -1.45 -22.54 0.92
N GLY A 195 -1.34 -21.91 2.09
CA GLY A 195 -1.91 -22.44 3.33
C GLY A 195 -3.44 -22.55 3.31
N LEU A 196 -4.12 -21.66 2.58
CA LEU A 196 -5.57 -21.71 2.40
C LEU A 196 -6.01 -22.84 1.46
N LEU A 197 -5.33 -23.02 0.33
CA LEU A 197 -5.69 -23.99 -0.70
C LEU A 197 -5.17 -25.41 -0.39
N PHE A 198 -4.02 -25.51 0.27
CA PHE A 198 -3.31 -26.77 0.52
C PHE A 198 -2.87 -26.92 1.98
N PRO A 199 -3.80 -26.94 2.95
CA PRO A 199 -3.48 -26.92 4.38
C PRO A 199 -2.67 -28.13 4.87
N TYR A 200 -2.75 -29.27 4.18
CA TYR A 200 -2.07 -30.52 4.56
C TYR A 200 -0.85 -30.85 3.69
N ALA A 201 -0.45 -29.95 2.78
CA ALA A 201 0.64 -30.20 1.86
C ALA A 201 2.01 -29.87 2.48
N ILE A 202 3.05 -30.51 1.94
CA ILE A 202 4.47 -30.21 2.26
C ILE A 202 4.74 -28.73 1.96
N PRO A 203 5.61 -28.02 2.71
CA PRO A 203 5.88 -26.60 2.48
C PRO A 203 6.21 -26.28 1.01
N ILE A 204 5.65 -25.16 0.50
CA ILE A 204 5.72 -24.76 -0.92
C ILE A 204 7.15 -24.63 -1.46
N ALA A 205 8.14 -24.43 -0.58
CA ALA A 205 9.55 -24.35 -0.96
C ALA A 205 10.07 -25.63 -1.62
N PHE A 206 9.53 -26.79 -1.26
CA PHE A 206 9.98 -28.11 -1.75
C PHE A 206 9.28 -28.55 -3.04
N ASP A 207 8.06 -28.06 -3.32
CA ASP A 207 7.30 -28.42 -4.52
C ASP A 207 7.42 -27.35 -5.60
N ASN A 208 8.31 -27.56 -6.58
CA ASN A 208 8.57 -26.62 -7.67
C ASN A 208 7.35 -26.39 -8.58
N ARG A 209 6.55 -27.44 -8.83
CA ARG A 209 5.40 -27.32 -9.74
C ARG A 209 4.30 -26.49 -9.11
N ARG A 210 4.00 -26.77 -7.84
CA ARG A 210 3.01 -26.00 -7.07
C ARG A 210 3.47 -24.56 -6.88
N PHE A 211 4.74 -24.36 -6.52
CA PHE A 211 5.34 -23.03 -6.39
C PHE A 211 5.17 -22.18 -7.66
N PHE A 212 5.52 -22.74 -8.81
CA PHE A 212 5.41 -22.02 -10.09
C PHE A 212 3.96 -21.80 -10.47
N SER A 213 3.09 -22.81 -10.34
CA SER A 213 1.67 -22.70 -10.67
C SER A 213 0.97 -21.63 -9.85
N VAL A 214 1.14 -21.61 -8.52
CA VAL A 214 0.53 -20.59 -7.65
C VAL A 214 1.08 -19.21 -7.98
N THR A 215 2.40 -19.09 -8.20
CA THR A 215 3.05 -17.82 -8.53
C THR A 215 2.52 -17.24 -9.85
N VAL A 216 2.43 -18.05 -10.91
CA VAL A 216 1.92 -17.62 -12.22
C VAL A 216 0.45 -17.24 -12.14
N SER A 217 -0.39 -18.05 -11.49
CA SER A 217 -1.82 -17.74 -11.32
C SER A 217 -2.04 -16.45 -10.55
N LEU A 218 -1.30 -16.26 -9.45
CA LEU A 218 -1.40 -15.06 -8.61
C LEU A 218 -0.91 -13.81 -9.36
N MET A 219 0.21 -13.91 -10.07
CA MET A 219 0.73 -12.82 -10.88
C MET A 219 -0.23 -12.45 -12.02
N GLY A 220 -0.85 -13.43 -12.68
CA GLY A 220 -1.87 -13.20 -13.69
C GLY A 220 -3.07 -12.44 -13.14
N PHE A 221 -3.54 -12.80 -11.94
CA PHE A 221 -4.64 -12.10 -11.28
C PHE A 221 -4.28 -10.65 -10.91
N ILE A 222 -3.08 -10.42 -10.36
CA ILE A 222 -2.59 -9.07 -10.03
C ILE A 222 -2.45 -8.23 -11.31
N PHE A 223 -1.91 -8.80 -12.38
CA PHE A 223 -1.75 -8.12 -13.66
C PHE A 223 -3.11 -7.70 -14.26
N LEU A 224 -4.11 -8.59 -14.22
CA LEU A 224 -5.46 -8.27 -14.65
C LEU A 224 -6.05 -7.14 -13.79
N GLY A 225 -5.97 -7.24 -12.47
CA GLY A 225 -6.44 -6.20 -11.55
C GLY A 225 -5.79 -4.83 -11.82
N ALA A 226 -4.48 -4.81 -12.07
CA ALA A 226 -3.74 -3.58 -12.38
C ALA A 226 -4.16 -2.93 -13.72
N ASN A 227 -4.73 -3.69 -14.66
CA ASN A 227 -5.27 -3.15 -15.91
C ASN A 227 -6.71 -2.64 -15.75
N PHE A 228 -7.51 -3.26 -14.87
CA PHE A 228 -8.92 -2.88 -14.66
C PHE A 228 -9.09 -1.69 -13.71
N VAL A 229 -8.18 -1.49 -12.75
CA VAL A 229 -8.28 -0.41 -11.76
C VAL A 229 -7.33 0.72 -12.14
N PRO A 230 -7.82 1.83 -12.73
CA PRO A 230 -6.97 2.89 -13.23
C PRO A 230 -6.34 3.73 -12.12
N SER A 231 -7.06 3.90 -11.00
CA SER A 231 -6.75 4.78 -9.86
C SER A 231 -6.27 3.99 -8.65
N ILE A 232 -5.10 4.37 -8.13
CA ILE A 232 -4.53 3.77 -6.91
C ILE A 232 -5.39 4.10 -5.69
N TRP A 233 -5.93 5.32 -5.65
CA TRP A 233 -6.79 5.82 -4.58
C TRP A 233 -8.02 4.93 -4.35
N ASP A 234 -8.74 4.57 -5.42
CA ASP A 234 -9.94 3.71 -5.31
C ASP A 234 -9.58 2.30 -4.81
N ALA A 235 -8.43 1.76 -5.24
CA ALA A 235 -7.94 0.46 -4.77
C ALA A 235 -7.69 0.47 -3.26
N PHE A 236 -7.06 1.53 -2.74
CA PHE A 236 -6.79 1.66 -1.30
C PHE A 236 -8.05 1.91 -0.48
N GLN A 237 -8.99 2.71 -0.98
CA GLN A 237 -10.27 2.92 -0.31
C GLN A 237 -11.05 1.62 -0.16
N PHE A 238 -11.17 0.86 -1.25
CA PHE A 238 -11.90 -0.40 -1.26
C PHE A 238 -11.23 -1.44 -0.34
N THR A 239 -9.93 -1.65 -0.51
CA THR A 239 -9.16 -2.63 0.28
C THR A 239 -9.16 -2.25 1.76
N GLY A 240 -9.02 -0.97 2.06
CA GLY A 240 -9.03 -0.43 3.42
C GLY A 240 -10.36 -0.60 4.13
N ALA A 241 -11.46 -0.30 3.46
CA ALA A 241 -12.79 -0.41 4.04
C ALA A 241 -13.20 -1.87 4.30
N THR A 242 -12.67 -2.82 3.52
CA THR A 242 -13.09 -4.23 3.53
C THR A 242 -12.09 -5.14 4.25
N ALA A 243 -11.00 -5.48 3.57
CA ALA A 243 -10.02 -6.46 4.01
C ALA A 243 -9.27 -5.97 5.25
N THR A 244 -8.86 -4.71 5.23
CA THR A 244 -8.06 -4.14 6.31
C THR A 244 -8.86 -3.99 7.60
N VAL A 245 -10.12 -3.52 7.53
CA VAL A 245 -11.00 -3.45 8.72
C VAL A 245 -11.28 -4.85 9.28
N SER A 246 -11.50 -5.83 8.40
CA SER A 246 -11.73 -7.23 8.78
C SER A 246 -10.54 -7.82 9.54
N VAL A 247 -9.34 -7.69 9.00
CA VAL A 247 -8.11 -8.27 9.57
C VAL A 247 -7.58 -7.47 10.75
N GLY A 248 -7.63 -6.14 10.69
CA GLY A 248 -7.03 -5.25 11.69
C GLY A 248 -7.89 -5.04 12.93
N PHE A 249 -9.22 -5.06 12.80
CA PHE A 249 -10.12 -4.74 13.92
C PHE A 249 -11.07 -5.89 14.26
N ILE A 250 -11.76 -6.46 13.28
CA ILE A 250 -12.82 -7.44 13.54
C ILE A 250 -12.24 -8.77 14.03
N PHE A 251 -11.25 -9.32 13.31
CA PHE A 251 -10.68 -10.62 13.62
C PHE A 251 -9.97 -10.65 15.00
N PRO A 252 -9.09 -9.69 15.34
CA PRO A 252 -8.46 -9.67 16.66
C PRO A 252 -9.48 -9.50 17.80
N ALA A 253 -10.50 -8.66 17.61
CA ALA A 253 -11.58 -8.50 18.60
C ALA A 253 -12.37 -9.79 18.79
N ALA A 254 -12.68 -10.51 17.71
CA ALA A 254 -13.35 -11.81 17.78
C ALA A 254 -12.51 -12.87 18.51
N VAL A 255 -11.20 -12.93 18.25
CA VAL A 255 -10.27 -13.84 18.94
C VAL A 255 -10.13 -13.50 20.42
N ALA A 256 -10.00 -12.22 20.78
CA ALA A 256 -9.93 -11.79 22.18
C ALA A 256 -11.23 -12.14 22.93
N LEU A 257 -12.38 -11.87 22.31
CA LEU A 257 -13.69 -12.21 22.88
C LEU A 257 -13.82 -13.73 23.05
N ARG A 258 -13.39 -14.53 22.05
CA ARG A 258 -13.34 -16.00 22.14
C ARG A 258 -12.59 -16.44 23.38
N SER A 259 -11.39 -15.92 23.58
CA SER A 259 -10.52 -16.31 24.68
C SER A 259 -11.18 -16.05 26.03
N ILE A 260 -11.80 -14.87 26.20
CA ILE A 260 -12.51 -14.49 27.42
C ILE A 260 -13.76 -15.36 27.63
N MET A 261 -14.49 -15.68 26.56
CA MET A 261 -15.73 -16.45 26.60
C MET A 261 -15.50 -17.94 26.87
N VAL A 262 -14.41 -18.51 26.33
CA VAL A 262 -13.93 -19.86 26.69
C VAL A 262 -13.56 -19.91 28.18
N GLN A 263 -12.92 -18.85 28.70
CA GLN A 263 -12.62 -18.75 30.12
C GLN A 263 -13.89 -18.57 31.00
N LYS A 264 -14.96 -17.96 30.46
CA LYS A 264 -16.20 -17.65 31.19
C LYS A 264 -17.39 -18.57 30.89
N ASN A 265 -17.21 -19.62 30.08
CA ASN A 265 -18.21 -20.62 29.71
C ASN A 265 -19.56 -20.04 29.20
N LYS A 266 -19.52 -18.93 28.43
CA LYS A 266 -20.71 -18.29 27.83
C LYS A 266 -20.57 -18.24 26.31
N ILE A 267 -21.61 -18.63 25.57
CA ILE A 267 -21.65 -18.70 24.10
C ILE A 267 -22.66 -17.66 23.60
N CYS A 268 -22.20 -16.56 22.99
CA CYS A 268 -23.07 -15.59 22.31
C CYS A 268 -22.38 -15.04 21.06
N TRP A 269 -22.17 -15.92 20.09
CA TRP A 269 -21.38 -15.64 18.88
C TRP A 269 -22.16 -14.90 17.78
N PHE A 270 -23.46 -15.12 17.71
CA PHE A 270 -24.26 -14.69 16.56
C PHE A 270 -24.48 -13.16 16.50
N LYS A 271 -24.39 -12.47 17.63
CA LYS A 271 -24.76 -11.04 17.72
C LYS A 271 -23.63 -10.08 17.37
N VAL A 272 -22.37 -10.48 17.58
CA VAL A 272 -21.18 -9.66 17.26
C VAL A 272 -20.86 -9.71 15.77
N GLN A 273 -20.84 -10.91 15.18
CA GLN A 273 -20.53 -11.08 13.75
C GLN A 273 -21.53 -10.34 12.85
N THR A 274 -22.82 -10.39 13.18
CA THR A 274 -23.89 -9.73 12.41
C THR A 274 -23.79 -8.19 12.48
N ASN A 275 -23.35 -7.62 13.61
CA ASN A 275 -23.17 -6.17 13.73
C ASN A 275 -21.87 -5.68 13.06
N SER A 276 -20.78 -6.44 13.13
CA SER A 276 -19.53 -6.09 12.43
C SER A 276 -19.70 -6.17 10.91
N ILE A 277 -20.41 -7.17 10.39
CA ILE A 277 -20.73 -7.28 8.95
C ILE A 277 -21.63 -6.11 8.50
N ARG A 278 -22.65 -5.75 9.30
CA ARG A 278 -23.49 -4.57 9.02
C ARG A 278 -22.69 -3.25 9.03
N PHE A 279 -21.70 -3.13 9.90
CA PHE A 279 -20.84 -1.95 9.97
C PHE A 279 -19.89 -1.83 8.76
N VAL A 280 -19.27 -2.94 8.33
CA VAL A 280 -18.46 -2.98 7.11
C VAL A 280 -19.31 -2.70 5.87
N LEU A 281 -20.51 -3.29 5.77
CA LEU A 281 -21.42 -3.06 4.66
C LEU A 281 -21.90 -1.59 4.62
N PHE A 282 -22.14 -0.97 5.78
CA PHE A 282 -22.51 0.44 5.90
C PHE A 282 -21.38 1.39 5.50
N ILE A 283 -20.12 1.09 5.89
CA ILE A 283 -18.95 1.86 5.46
C ILE A 283 -18.74 1.69 3.95
N CYS A 284 -18.80 0.48 3.39
CA CYS A 284 -18.67 0.26 1.95
C CYS A 284 -19.74 0.99 1.13
N THR A 285 -21.00 0.97 1.56
CA THR A 285 -22.10 1.65 0.84
C THR A 285 -22.07 3.17 0.96
N ARG A 286 -21.44 3.73 2.01
CA ARG A 286 -21.34 5.19 2.22
C ARG A 286 -20.04 5.80 1.72
N VAL A 287 -18.93 5.06 1.77
CA VAL A 287 -17.59 5.53 1.35
C VAL A 287 -17.37 5.34 -0.16
N CYS A 288 -18.05 4.35 -0.77
CA CYS A 288 -17.90 4.04 -2.19
C CYS A 288 -19.25 4.15 -2.95
N PRO A 289 -19.94 5.32 -2.95
CA PRO A 289 -21.22 5.46 -3.64
C PRO A 289 -21.10 5.37 -5.17
N ASN A 290 -19.92 5.69 -5.74
CA ASN A 290 -19.76 5.84 -7.20
C ASN A 290 -18.98 4.71 -7.89
N SER A 291 -18.27 3.83 -7.19
CA SER A 291 -17.43 2.80 -7.85
C SER A 291 -18.17 1.52 -8.20
N LEU A 292 -19.45 1.38 -7.80
CA LEU A 292 -20.31 0.25 -8.18
C LEU A 292 -21.28 0.58 -9.34
N MET A 293 -21.28 1.81 -9.84
CA MET A 293 -21.93 2.13 -11.12
C MET A 293 -20.91 1.94 -12.24
N LEU A 294 -20.73 0.68 -12.64
CA LEU A 294 -20.37 0.41 -14.04
C LEU A 294 -21.45 1.08 -14.89
N PRO A 295 -21.13 2.03 -15.79
CA PRO A 295 -22.08 2.45 -16.79
C PRO A 295 -22.26 1.27 -17.73
N VAL A 296 -23.25 0.42 -17.47
CA VAL A 296 -23.87 -0.42 -18.49
C VAL A 296 -24.71 0.51 -19.36
N SER A 297 -24.04 1.37 -20.10
CA SER A 297 -24.62 2.11 -21.21
C SER A 297 -23.49 2.54 -22.14
N SER A 298 -23.44 1.86 -23.29
CA SER A 298 -22.81 2.27 -24.55
C SER A 298 -21.27 2.34 -24.62
N TRP A 299 -20.71 1.28 -25.24
CA TRP A 299 -19.48 1.22 -26.04
C TRP A 299 -18.12 1.48 -25.37
#